data_AF-A0A350J002-F1
#
_entry.id   AF-A0A350J002-F1
#
_cell.length_a   1.000
_cell.length_b   1.000
_cell.length_c   1.000
_cell.angle_alpha   90.00
_cell.angle_beta   90.00
_cell.angle_gamma   90.00
#
_symmetry.space_group_name_H-M   'P 1'
#
loop_
_entity.id
_entity.type
_entity.pdbx_description
1 polymer ?
#
loop_
_entity_poly.entity_id
_entity_poly.type
_entity_poly.pdbx_seq_one_letter_code
_entity_poly.pdbx_strand_id
1 'polypeptide(L)' 'KLLQTISKVQRKINSSLSIAGVAITLADMKTNLAKSTIETIRDSFGRNIRVFDTVIPVAT' A
#
# COMPACT_ATOMS: atom_id res chain seq x y z
N LYS A 1 12.72 -3.52 -2.43
CA LYS A 1 13.58 -2.63 -1.60
C LYS A 1 12.90 -2.19 -0.29
N LEU A 2 11.67 -1.65 -0.30
CA LEU A 2 10.98 -1.20 0.92
C LEU A 2 10.83 -2.29 2.00
N LEU A 3 10.24 -3.45 1.64
CA LEU A 3 10.01 -4.55 2.59
C LEU A 3 11.31 -5.03 3.25
N GLN A 4 12.41 -5.09 2.50
CA GLN A 4 13.71 -5.47 3.03
C GLN A 4 14.23 -4.46 4.07
N THR A 5 14.00 -3.15 3.83
CA THR A 5 14.35 -2.11 4.80
C THR A 5 13.50 -2.24 6.07
N ILE A 6 12.18 -2.42 5.92
CA ILE A 6 11.28 -2.64 7.06
C ILE A 6 11.71 -3.88 7.86
N SER A 7 12.01 -5.00 7.19
CA SER A 7 12.50 -6.21 7.85
C SER A 7 13.81 -6.00 8.62
N LYS A 8 14.73 -5.18 8.10
CA LYS A 8 15.98 -4.85 8.79
C LYS A 8 15.74 -4.04 10.05
N VAL A 9 14.87 -3.02 9.98
CA VAL A 9 14.49 -2.20 11.14
C VAL A 9 13.75 -3.05 12.17
N GLN A 10 12.82 -3.89 11.74
CA GLN A 10 12.08 -4.77 12.64
C GLN A 10 13.03 -5.71 13.40
N ARG A 11 14.00 -6.33 12.73
CA ARG A 11 14.93 -7.28 13.37
C ARG A 11 15.97 -6.63 14.26
N LYS A 12 16.42 -5.41 13.94
CA LYS A 12 17.57 -4.78 14.63
C LYS A 12 17.19 -3.67 15.61
N ILE A 13 16.07 -2.99 15.40
CA ILE A 13 15.74 -1.75 16.10
C ILE A 13 14.40 -1.88 16.85
N ASN A 14 13.37 -2.41 16.21
CA ASN A 14 12.04 -2.51 16.82
C ASN A 14 11.30 -3.79 16.40
N SER A 15 11.40 -4.85 17.20
CA SER A 15 10.75 -6.14 16.94
C SER A 15 9.23 -6.08 16.94
N SER A 16 8.62 -5.08 17.60
CA SER A 16 7.17 -4.88 17.62
C SER A 16 6.61 -4.21 16.36
N LEU A 17 7.49 -3.72 15.47
CA LEU A 17 7.09 -3.07 14.22
C LEU A 17 6.28 -4.06 13.35
N SER A 18 5.09 -3.64 12.94
CA SER A 18 4.20 -4.39 12.06
C SER A 18 3.71 -3.52 10.91
N ILE A 19 3.33 -4.15 9.80
CA ILE A 19 2.75 -3.47 8.64
C ILE A 19 1.24 -3.55 8.77
N ALA A 20 0.58 -2.40 8.99
CA ALA A 20 -0.87 -2.34 9.08
C ALA A 20 -1.55 -2.57 7.71
N GLY A 21 -0.95 -2.05 6.64
CA GLY A 21 -1.45 -2.19 5.28
C GLY A 21 -0.93 -1.14 4.31
N VAL A 22 -1.49 -1.12 3.10
CA VAL A 22 -1.21 -0.15 2.03
C VAL A 22 -2.41 0.79 1.90
N ALA A 23 -2.17 2.09 2.07
CA ALA A 23 -3.14 3.14 1.78
C ALA A 23 -2.86 3.73 0.40
N ILE A 24 -3.91 3.94 -0.39
CA ILE A 24 -3.81 4.50 -1.74
C ILE A 24 -4.15 5.99 -1.66
N THR A 25 -3.25 6.83 -2.17
CA THR A 25 -3.36 8.30 -2.11
C THR A 25 -3.11 8.93 -3.48
N LEU A 26 -3.57 10.16 -3.68
CA LEU A 26 -3.36 10.96 -4.90
C LEU A 26 -3.92 10.28 -6.17
N ALA A 27 -4.93 9.43 -6.02
CA ALA A 27 -5.54 8.74 -7.16
C ALA A 27 -6.63 9.61 -7.80
N ASP A 28 -6.50 9.88 -9.10
CA ASP A 28 -7.62 10.43 -9.89
C ASP A 28 -8.57 9.30 -10.31
N MET A 29 -9.59 9.09 -9.47
CA MET A 29 -10.61 8.05 -9.64
C MET A 29 -11.48 8.22 -10.91
N LYS A 30 -11.35 9.34 -11.63
CA LYS A 30 -12.02 9.55 -12.93
C LYS A 30 -11.31 8.82 -14.07
N THR A 31 -10.04 8.48 -13.92
CA THR A 31 -9.25 7.82 -14.96
C THR A 31 -9.32 6.30 -14.86
N ASN A 32 -9.37 5.62 -16.01
CA ASN A 32 -9.29 4.16 -16.06
C ASN A 32 -7.91 3.65 -15.61
N LEU A 33 -6.86 4.45 -15.82
CA LEU A 33 -5.50 4.13 -15.37
C LEU A 33 -5.42 4.03 -13.84
N ALA A 34 -6.02 4.97 -13.11
CA ALA A 34 -6.02 4.91 -11.65
C ALA A 34 -6.78 3.66 -11.16
N LYS A 35 -7.94 3.36 -11.76
CA LYS A 35 -8.75 2.19 -11.41
C LYS A 35 -7.99 0.87 -11.62
N SER A 36 -7.37 0.69 -12.80
CA SER A 36 -6.60 -0.52 -13.09
C SER A 36 -5.34 -0.65 -12.24
N THR A 37 -4.69 0.47 -11.91
CA THR A 37 -3.54 0.49 -11.00
C THR A 37 -3.94 0.02 -9.60
N ILE A 38 -5.08 0.51 -9.09
CA ILE A 38 -5.63 0.11 -7.79
C ILE A 38 -5.94 -1.39 -7.75
N GLU A 39 -6.58 -1.90 -8.81
CA GLU A 39 -6.90 -3.33 -8.95
C GLU A 39 -5.63 -4.18 -8.96
N THR A 40 -4.64 -3.80 -9.77
CA THR A 40 -3.33 -4.49 -9.83
C THR A 40 -2.63 -4.52 -8.47
N ILE A 41 -2.70 -3.43 -7.71
CA ILE A 41 -2.14 -3.36 -6.34
C ILE A 41 -2.89 -4.32 -5.41
N ARG A 42 -4.22 -4.36 -5.48
CA ARG A 42 -5.03 -5.28 -4.67
C ARG A 42 -4.73 -6.74 -5.01
N ASP A 43 -4.60 -7.10 -6.27
CA ASP A 43 -4.31 -8.48 -6.68
C ASP A 43 -2.89 -8.93 -6.30
N SER A 44 -1.93 -8.01 -6.44
CA SER A 44 -0.52 -8.29 -6.17
C SER A 44 -0.22 -8.36 -4.67
N PHE A 45 -0.75 -7.42 -3.88
CA PHE A 45 -0.41 -7.27 -2.47
C PHE A 45 -1.50 -7.79 -1.52
N GLY A 46 -2.77 -7.78 -1.92
CA GLY A 46 -3.91 -8.10 -1.04
C GLY A 46 -3.89 -9.50 -0.45
N ARG A 47 -3.13 -10.43 -1.04
CA ARG A 47 -2.92 -11.80 -0.51
C ARG A 47 -2.00 -11.85 0.71
N ASN A 48 -1.07 -10.90 0.85
CA ASN A 48 -0.03 -10.94 1.88
C ASN A 48 0.00 -9.69 2.76
N ILE A 49 -0.49 -8.57 2.27
CA ILE A 49 -0.52 -7.28 2.95
C ILE A 49 -1.91 -6.67 2.71
N ARG A 50 -2.58 -6.30 3.79
CA ARG A 50 -3.87 -5.62 3.72
C ARG A 50 -3.75 -4.37 2.85
N VAL A 51 -4.58 -4.24 1.82
CA VAL A 51 -4.77 -2.98 1.09
C VAL A 51 -6.06 -2.37 1.62
N PHE A 52 -6.02 -1.11 2.05
CA PHE A 52 -7.21 -0.44 2.56
C PHE A 52 -8.23 -0.18 1.45
N ASP A 53 -9.51 -0.29 1.77
CA ASP A 53 -10.60 -0.03 0.82
C ASP A 53 -10.69 1.45 0.45
N THR A 54 -10.40 2.32 1.43
CA THR A 54 -10.41 3.77 1.26
C THR A 54 -9.27 4.23 0.36
N VAL A 55 -9.64 4.95 -0.70
CA VAL A 55 -8.71 5.66 -1.59
C VAL A 55 -8.83 7.14 -1.29
N ILE A 56 -7.69 7.80 -1.02
CA ILE A 56 -7.63 9.24 -0.79
C ILE A 56 -7.39 9.91 -2.15
N PRO A 57 -8.40 10.58 -2.74
CA PRO A 57 -8.25 11.19 -4.06
C PRO A 57 -7.32 12.41 -4.00
N VAL A 58 -6.76 12.77 -5.14
CA VAL A 58 -6.09 14.07 -5.28
C VAL A 58 -7.14 15.19 -5.16
N ALA A 59 -6.86 16.20 -4.33
CA ALA A 59 -7.66 17.41 -4.31
C ALA A 59 -7.40 18.14 -5.63
N THR A 60 -8.41 18.18 -6.50
CA THR A 60 -8.40 19.00 -7.73
C THR A 60 -9.09 20.31 -7.44
#